data_AF-A0A6G2VJH0-F1
#
_entry.id   AF-A0A6G2VJH0-F1
#
_cell.length_a   1.000
_cell.length_b   1.000
_cell.length_c   1.000
_cell.angle_alpha   90.00
_cell.angle_beta   90.00
_cell.angle_gamma   90.00
#
_symmetry.space_group_name_H-M   'P 1'
#
loop_
_entity.id
_entity.type
_entity.pdbx_description
1 polymer ?
#
loop_
_entity_poly.entity_id
_entity_poly.type
_entity_poly.pdbx_seq_one_letter_code
_entity_poly.pdbx_strand_id
1 'polypeptide(L)' 'MSLHGLLDAVVKDPALAEAIAAAADGNRPHVDLVGPPAARPFAVAALAREAGRSVLAVTATGR' A
#
# COMPACT_ATOMS: atom_id res chain seq x y z
N MET A 1 19.24 7.24 5.31
CA MET A 1 18.08 8.17 5.28
C MET A 1 16.81 7.35 5.40
N SER A 2 15.84 7.82 6.18
CA SER A 2 14.57 7.15 6.42
C SER A 2 13.48 7.76 5.55
N LEU A 3 12.78 6.96 4.74
CA LEU A 3 11.68 7.42 3.86
C LEU A 3 10.31 7.43 4.56
N HIS A 4 10.26 7.21 5.88
CA HIS A 4 9.00 7.07 6.61
C HIS A 4 8.12 8.32 6.51
N GLY A 5 8.69 9.54 6.57
CA GLY A 5 7.92 10.78 6.45
C GLY A 5 7.33 11.02 5.05
N LEU A 6 7.85 10.35 4.02
CA LEU A 6 7.28 10.45 2.67
C LEU A 6 5.92 9.72 2.58
N LEU A 7 5.70 8.71 3.42
CA LEU A 7 4.42 7.99 3.45
C LEU A 7 3.27 8.92 3.84
N ASP A 8 3.50 9.91 4.70
CA ASP A 8 2.45 10.87 5.09
C ASP A 8 1.95 11.73 3.91
N ALA A 9 2.78 11.93 2.89
CA ALA A 9 2.37 12.57 1.65
C ALA A 9 1.69 11.58 0.71
N VAL A 10 2.24 10.38 0.55
CA VAL A 10 1.75 9.40 -0.44
C VAL A 10 0.37 8.84 -0.07
N VAL A 11 0.06 8.65 1.22
CA VAL A 11 -1.27 8.16 1.66
C VAL A 11 -2.42 9.15 1.37
N LYS A 12 -2.11 10.40 1.01
CA LYS A 12 -3.10 11.40 0.62
C LYS A 12 -3.54 11.26 -0.84
N ASP A 13 -2.88 10.41 -1.62
CA ASP A 13 -3.34 10.07 -2.97
C ASP A 13 -4.71 9.37 -2.89
N PRO A 14 -5.75 9.87 -3.59
CA PRO A 14 -7.10 9.31 -3.46
C PRO A 14 -7.21 7.83 -3.85
N ALA A 15 -6.50 7.40 -4.89
CA ALA A 15 -6.57 6.01 -5.34
C ALA A 15 -5.93 5.07 -4.31
N LEU A 16 -4.81 5.47 -3.72
CA LEU A 16 -4.18 4.70 -2.65
C LEU A 16 -5.02 4.73 -1.35
N ALA A 17 -5.61 5.87 -1.00
CA ALA A 17 -6.47 5.99 0.18
C ALA A 17 -7.69 5.07 0.10
N GLU A 18 -8.32 4.96 -1.08
CA GLU A 18 -9.44 4.02 -1.28
C GLU A 18 -9.00 2.57 -1.09
N ALA A 19 -7.82 2.20 -1.61
CA ALA A 19 -7.28 0.86 -1.47
C ALA A 19 -7.00 0.49 0.01
N ILE A 20 -6.46 1.45 0.77
CA ILE A 20 -6.23 1.30 2.21
C ILE A 20 -7.55 1.10 2.94
N ALA A 21 -8.56 1.93 2.67
CA ALA A 21 -9.87 1.80 3.29
C ALA A 21 -10.51 0.44 2.98
N ALA A 22 -10.46 0.00 1.72
CA ALA A 22 -10.98 -1.30 1.32
C ALA A 22 -10.25 -2.48 2.01
N ALA A 23 -8.94 -2.36 2.23
CA ALA A 23 -8.15 -3.36 2.94
C ALA A 23 -8.42 -3.38 4.45
N ALA A 24 -8.63 -2.21 5.06
CA ALA A 24 -8.96 -2.03 6.47
C ALA A 24 -10.35 -2.59 6.80
N ASP A 25 -11.36 -2.25 5.98
CA ASP A 25 -12.73 -2.73 6.15
C ASP A 25 -12.86 -4.24 5.91
N GLY A 26 -11.97 -4.82 5.09
CA GLY A 26 -11.96 -6.26 4.80
C GLY A 26 -13.18 -6.77 4.04
N ASN A 27 -14.03 -5.87 3.53
CA ASN A 27 -15.29 -6.21 2.85
C ASN A 27 -15.09 -6.55 1.36
N ARG A 28 -13.90 -6.31 0.80
CA ARG A 28 -13.54 -6.71 -0.57
C ARG A 28 -12.53 -7.86 -0.54
N PRO A 29 -12.82 -9.01 -1.17
CA PRO A 29 -11.88 -10.13 -1.21
C PRO A 29 -10.66 -9.83 -2.09
N HIS A 30 -10.80 -8.94 -3.08
CA HIS A 30 -9.75 -8.58 -4.02
C HIS A 30 -9.75 -7.06 -4.27
N VAL A 31 -8.55 -6.49 -4.39
CA VAL A 31 -8.31 -5.08 -4.74
C VAL A 31 -7.13 -5.06 -5.71
N ASP A 32 -7.32 -4.49 -6.90
CA ASP A 32 -6.28 -4.36 -7.92
C ASP A 32 -5.75 -2.94 -7.97
N LEU A 33 -4.42 -2.79 -7.88
CA LEU A 33 -3.73 -1.51 -7.97
C LEU A 33 -2.88 -1.46 -9.25
N VAL A 34 -3.20 -0.51 -10.12
CA VAL A 34 -2.46 -0.25 -11.35
C VAL A 34 -1.66 1.04 -11.20
N GLY A 35 -0.36 0.96 -11.46
CA GLY A 35 0.52 2.12 -11.33
C GLY A 35 1.95 1.81 -11.78
N PRO A 36 2.82 2.82 -11.75
CA PRO A 36 4.23 2.64 -12.11
C PRO A 36 4.91 1.68 -11.13
N PRO A 37 5.90 0.88 -11.57
CA PRO A 37 6.61 -0.06 -10.70
C PRO A 37 7.22 0.59 -9.45
N ALA A 38 7.65 1.85 -9.56
CA ALA A 38 8.21 2.64 -8.46
C ALA A 38 7.21 2.93 -7.32
N ALA A 39 5.90 2.81 -7.55
CA ALA A 39 4.88 3.02 -6.52
C ALA A 39 4.69 1.80 -5.60
N ARG A 40 5.12 0.60 -6.01
CA ARG A 40 4.94 -0.65 -5.24
C ARG A 40 5.43 -0.57 -3.78
N PRO A 41 6.66 -0.11 -3.47
CA PRO A 41 7.10 -0.04 -2.08
C PRO A 41 6.24 0.90 -1.24
N PHE A 42 5.74 1.99 -1.81
CA PHE A 42 4.84 2.91 -1.10
C PHE A 42 3.45 2.30 -0.87
N ALA A 43 2.90 1.60 -1.87
CA ALA A 43 1.62 0.92 -1.71
C ALA A 43 1.67 -0.15 -0.61
N VAL A 44 2.71 -1.00 -0.62
CA VAL A 44 2.91 -2.03 0.41
C VAL A 44 3.11 -1.41 1.80
N ALA A 45 3.96 -0.40 1.91
CA ALA A 45 4.24 0.26 3.18
C ALA A 45 3.01 1.01 3.73
N ALA A 46 2.23 1.66 2.87
CA ALA A 46 1.00 2.33 3.26
C ALA A 46 -0.05 1.33 3.75
N LEU A 47 -0.24 0.21 3.06
CA LEU A 47 -1.12 -0.88 3.52
C LEU A 47 -0.67 -1.43 4.88
N ALA A 48 0.62 -1.69 5.06
CA ALA A 48 1.16 -2.21 6.32
C ALA A 48 1.01 -1.22 7.48
N ARG A 49 1.09 0.08 7.21
CA ARG A 49 1.00 1.13 8.24
C ARG A 49 -0.45 1.47 8.59
N GLU A 50 -1.31 1.63 7.60
CA GLU A 50 -2.63 2.25 7.76
C GLU A 50 -3.78 1.24 7.86
N ALA A 51 -3.67 0.06 7.23
CA ALA A 51 -4.78 -0.89 7.22
C ALA A 51 -4.92 -1.68 8.54
N GLY A 52 -4.01 -1.50 9.51
CA GLY A 52 -4.05 -2.18 10.81
C GLY A 52 -3.85 -3.69 10.75
N ARG A 53 -3.28 -4.21 9.65
CA ARG A 53 -3.13 -5.65 9.38
C ARG A 53 -1.72 -5.96 8.88
N SER A 54 -1.22 -7.14 9.24
CA SER A 54 0.07 -7.62 8.73
C SER A 54 0.00 -7.85 7.21
N VAL A 55 1.06 -7.43 6.50
CA VAL A 55 1.17 -7.55 5.05
C VAL A 55 2.25 -8.57 4.67
N LEU A 56 1.91 -9.47 3.75
CA LEU A 56 2.86 -10.33 3.05
C LEU A 56 3.04 -9.81 1.62
N ALA A 57 4.21 -9.25 1.31
CA ALA A 57 4.56 -8.83 -0.04
C ALA A 57 5.25 -9.98 -0.79
N VAL A 58 4.63 -10.50 -1.84
CA VAL A 58 5.19 -11.55 -2.69
C VAL A 58 5.69 -10.92 -3.98
N THR A 59 6.96 -11.14 -4.31
CA THR A 59 7.55 -10.77 -5.60
C THR A 59 7.89 -12.02 -6.39
N ALA A 60 7.89 -11.91 -7.72
CA ALA A 60 8.27 -13.04 -8.57
C ALA A 60 9.77 -13.41 -8.43
N THR A 61 10.61 -12.44 -8.04
CA THR A 61 12.06 -12.61 -7.89
C THR A 61 12.56 -11.86 -6.66
N GLY A 62 13.65 -12.33 -6.05
CA GLY A 62 14.25 -11.71 -4.85
C GLY A 62 15.16 -10.51 -5.10
N ARG A 63 15.04 -9.81 -6.24
CA ARG A 63 15.82 -8.61 -6.56
C ARG A 63 15.08 -7.33 -6.22
#